data_AF-J0D012-F1
#
_entry.id   AF-J0D012-F1
#
_cell.length_a   1.000
_cell.length_b   1.000
_cell.length_c   1.000
_cell.angle_alpha   90.00
_cell.angle_beta   90.00
_cell.angle_gamma   90.00
#
_symmetry.space_group_name_H-M   'P 1'
#
loop_
_entity.id
_entity.type
_entity.pdbx_description
1 polymer ?
#
loop_
_entity_poly.entity_id
_entity_poly.type
_entity_poly.pdbx_seq_one_letter_code
_entity_poly.pdbx_strand_id
1 'polypeptide(L)'
;FGCRTVESDSHLFVECPRFNGYRVEAGEQLCARIGRRLARTPLGDEDTASLRRASEVFYGDTAVRWPMGFPQFYLGHVPALRDLVPRVRFASDLEYNSCVTACESDWHFAAIQLAG
;
A
#
# COMPACT_ATOMS: atom_id res chain seq x y z
N PHE A 1 -24.07 -17.46 -0.34
CA PHE A 1 -22.73 -16.91 -0.64
C PHE A 1 -22.91 -15.53 -1.22
N GLY A 2 -22.87 -14.49 -0.39
CA GLY A 2 -23.14 -13.12 -0.81
C GLY A 2 -22.21 -12.17 -0.06
N CYS A 3 -21.71 -11.15 -0.75
CA CYS A 3 -21.03 -10.04 -0.09
C CYS A 3 -22.02 -9.41 0.90
N ARG A 4 -21.56 -9.07 2.12
CA ARG A 4 -22.42 -8.47 3.17
C ARG A 4 -22.92 -7.08 2.79
N THR A 5 -22.25 -6.45 1.84
CA THR A 5 -22.55 -5.16 1.24
C THR A 5 -22.20 -5.28 -0.25
N VAL A 6 -23.07 -4.76 -1.13
CA VAL A 6 -22.74 -4.60 -2.55
C VAL A 6 -21.90 -3.34 -2.63
N GLU A 7 -20.65 -3.53 -2.99
CA GLU A 7 -19.65 -2.50 -3.11
C GLU A 7 -20.15 -1.43 -4.10
N SER A 8 -20.39 -0.20 -3.62
CA SER A 8 -20.60 0.94 -4.51
C SER A 8 -19.32 1.20 -5.33
N ASP A 9 -19.39 2.02 -6.38
CA ASP A 9 -18.24 2.46 -7.20
C ASP A 9 -17.02 2.94 -6.37
N SER A 10 -17.21 3.32 -5.11
CA SER A 10 -16.18 3.78 -4.17
C SER A 10 -15.82 2.81 -3.02
N HIS A 11 -16.41 1.61 -2.96
CA HIS A 11 -16.33 0.68 -1.83
C HIS A 11 -16.00 -0.75 -2.26
N LEU A 12 -15.27 -0.91 -3.37
CA LEU A 12 -14.89 -2.19 -3.99
C LEU A 12 -14.17 -3.20 -3.08
N PHE A 13 -13.92 -2.90 -1.79
CA PHE A 13 -13.22 -3.80 -0.85
C PHE A 13 -13.81 -3.93 0.56
N VAL A 14 -15.03 -3.45 0.82
CA VAL A 14 -15.60 -3.36 2.18
C VAL A 14 -16.22 -4.68 2.63
N GLU A 15 -15.41 -5.68 2.97
CA GLU A 15 -15.90 -6.94 3.58
C GLU A 15 -16.73 -7.86 2.67
N CYS A 16 -16.33 -8.06 1.40
CA CYS A 16 -16.78 -9.24 0.67
C CYS A 16 -15.89 -10.48 0.94
N PRO A 17 -16.42 -11.61 1.46
CA PRO A 17 -15.66 -12.86 1.62
C PRO A 17 -15.12 -13.42 0.30
N ARG A 18 -15.86 -13.20 -0.80
CA ARG A 18 -15.46 -13.60 -2.15
C ARG A 18 -14.19 -12.88 -2.63
N PHE A 19 -14.07 -11.59 -2.31
CA PHE A 19 -12.92 -10.77 -2.68
C PHE A 19 -11.78 -10.79 -1.65
N ASN A 20 -11.97 -11.47 -0.52
CA ASN A 20 -10.96 -11.53 0.53
C ASN A 20 -9.68 -12.22 0.08
N GLY A 21 -9.77 -13.30 -0.70
CA GLY A 21 -8.60 -13.97 -1.26
C GLY A 21 -7.75 -13.04 -2.13
N TYR A 22 -8.39 -12.28 -3.03
CA TYR A 22 -7.70 -11.34 -3.90
C TYR A 22 -7.02 -10.21 -3.12
N ARG A 23 -7.63 -9.72 -2.03
CA ARG A 23 -7.01 -8.71 -1.16
C ARG A 23 -5.76 -9.24 -0.46
N VAL A 24 -5.83 -10.45 0.09
CA VAL A 24 -4.68 -11.09 0.75
C VAL A 24 -3.56 -11.29 -0.26
N GLU A 25 -3.86 -11.85 -1.43
CA GLU A 25 -2.88 -12.09 -2.49
C GLU A 25 -2.25 -10.78 -2.99
N ALA A 26 -3.06 -9.74 -3.27
CA ALA A 26 -2.56 -8.44 -3.70
C ALA A 26 -1.69 -7.77 -2.63
N GLY A 27 -2.06 -7.91 -1.36
CA GLY A 27 -1.28 -7.43 -0.21
C GLY A 27 0.08 -8.12 -0.12
N GLU A 28 0.12 -9.44 -0.25
CA GLU A 28 1.37 -10.22 -0.29
C GLU A 28 2.26 -9.80 -1.47
N GLN A 29 1.67 -9.60 -2.66
CA GLN A 29 2.40 -9.12 -3.84
C GLN A 29 2.96 -7.71 -3.65
N LEU A 30 2.22 -6.80 -3.02
CA LEU A 30 2.69 -5.45 -2.69
C LEU A 30 3.86 -5.52 -1.70
N CYS A 31 3.73 -6.32 -0.63
CA CYS A 31 4.79 -6.52 0.36
C CYS A 31 6.07 -7.08 -0.28
N ALA A 32 5.94 -8.05 -1.20
CA ALA A 32 7.09 -8.61 -1.91
C ALA A 32 7.75 -7.58 -2.85
N ARG A 33 6.97 -6.75 -3.55
CA ARG A 33 7.49 -5.66 -4.40
C ARG A 33 8.27 -4.63 -3.60
N ILE A 34 7.68 -4.15 -2.51
CA ILE A 34 8.30 -3.20 -1.60
C ILE A 34 9.56 -3.81 -0.99
N GLY A 35 9.49 -5.04 -0.45
CA GLY A 35 10.66 -5.73 0.11
C GLY A 35 11.84 -5.83 -0.86
N ARG A 36 11.60 -6.22 -2.12
CA ARG A 36 12.64 -6.26 -3.16
C ARG A 36 13.22 -4.89 -3.48
N ARG A 37 12.39 -3.84 -3.45
CA ARG A 37 12.83 -2.46 -3.70
C ARG A 37 13.70 -1.96 -2.56
N LEU A 38 13.25 -2.14 -1.32
CA LEU A 38 13.96 -1.68 -0.12
C LEU A 38 15.24 -2.47 0.15
N ALA A 39 15.34 -3.74 -0.27
CA ALA A 39 16.56 -4.54 -0.16
C ALA A 39 17.78 -3.92 -0.89
N ARG A 40 17.54 -2.96 -1.81
CA ARG A 40 18.59 -2.24 -2.56
C ARG A 40 18.79 -0.81 -2.06
N THR A 41 18.17 -0.45 -0.93
CA THR A 41 18.20 0.90 -0.36
C THR A 41 19.02 0.92 0.93
N PRO A 42 19.57 2.08 1.34
CA PRO A 42 20.34 2.22 2.58
C PRO A 42 19.46 2.24 3.86
N LEU A 43 18.20 1.79 3.77
CA LEU A 43 17.29 1.76 4.91
C LEU A 43 17.72 0.67 5.91
N GLY A 44 17.53 0.95 7.20
CA GLY A 44 17.74 -0.05 8.24
C GLY A 44 16.61 -1.09 8.27
N ASP A 45 16.85 -2.20 8.99
CA ASP A 45 15.89 -3.29 9.15
C ASP A 45 14.55 -2.81 9.75
N GLU A 46 14.60 -1.86 10.69
CA GLU A 46 13.41 -1.31 11.35
C GLU A 46 12.54 -0.45 10.41
N ASP A 47 13.17 0.40 9.59
CA ASP A 47 12.49 1.25 8.60
C ASP A 47 11.85 0.38 7.51
N THR A 48 12.59 -0.64 7.07
CA THR A 48 12.12 -1.64 6.10
C THR A 48 10.93 -2.44 6.65
N ALA A 49 11.00 -2.85 7.92
CA ALA A 49 9.91 -3.55 8.59
C ALA A 49 8.66 -2.67 8.75
N SER A 50 8.83 -1.37 9.02
CA SER A 50 7.72 -0.42 9.16
C SER A 50 6.99 -0.20 7.84
N LEU A 51 7.72 0.00 6.73
CA LEU A 51 7.13 0.12 5.40
C LEU A 51 6.42 -1.17 4.96
N ARG A 52 7.03 -2.33 5.24
CA ARG A 52 6.42 -3.62 4.96
C ARG A 52 5.13 -3.82 5.75
N ARG A 53 5.11 -3.54 7.06
CA ARG A 53 3.89 -3.59 7.89
C ARG A 53 2.80 -2.65 7.37
N ALA A 54 3.18 -1.47 6.89
CA ALA A 54 2.24 -0.53 6.28
C ALA A 54 1.62 -1.10 4.99
N SER A 55 2.41 -1.81 4.17
CA SER A 55 1.91 -2.56 3.01
C SER A 55 1.03 -3.76 3.38
N GLU A 56 1.31 -4.44 4.48
CA GLU A 56 0.50 -5.59 4.96
C GLU A 56 -0.91 -5.14 5.38
N VAL A 57 -1.04 -3.94 5.96
CA VAL A 57 -2.34 -3.37 6.36
C VAL A 57 -3.00 -2.53 5.27
N PHE A 58 -2.39 -2.43 4.08
CA PHE A 58 -2.86 -1.57 2.97
C PHE A 58 -4.26 -1.94 2.48
N TYR A 59 -4.59 -3.24 2.46
CA TYR A 59 -5.93 -3.76 2.17
C TYR A 59 -6.70 -4.18 3.43
N GLY A 60 -6.22 -3.78 4.61
CA GLY A 60 -6.89 -4.02 5.87
C GLY A 60 -7.84 -2.87 6.19
N ASP A 61 -9.12 -3.17 6.43
CA ASP A 61 -10.06 -2.15 6.88
C ASP A 61 -9.74 -1.78 8.33
N THR A 62 -9.14 -0.60 8.53
CA THR A 62 -8.86 -0.08 9.87
C THR A 62 -9.36 1.35 9.95
N ALA A 63 -10.34 1.58 10.83
CA ALA A 63 -10.96 2.89 11.05
C ALA A 63 -9.96 4.02 11.42
N VAL A 64 -8.74 3.66 11.82
CA VAL A 64 -7.70 4.57 12.33
C VAL A 64 -6.61 4.88 11.30
N ARG A 65 -6.32 3.99 10.35
CA ARG A 65 -5.19 4.18 9.41
C ARG A 65 -5.56 4.05 7.93
N TRP A 66 -6.55 3.22 7.60
CA TRP A 66 -6.94 2.93 6.22
C TRP A 66 -8.45 2.68 6.16
N PRO A 67 -9.28 3.73 6.01
CA PRO A 67 -10.67 3.52 5.68
C PRO A 67 -10.71 3.06 4.22
N MET A 68 -10.86 1.76 4.00
CA MET A 68 -11.13 1.15 2.69
C MET A 68 -12.51 1.53 2.12
N GLY A 69 -13.07 2.65 2.58
CA GLY A 69 -14.26 3.31 2.04
C GLY A 69 -14.05 4.77 1.67
N PHE A 70 -12.81 5.23 1.54
CA PHE A 70 -12.55 6.54 0.95
C PHE A 70 -12.33 6.43 -0.58
N PRO A 71 -13.19 7.06 -1.42
CA PRO A 71 -13.10 7.01 -2.89
C PRO A 71 -11.73 7.44 -3.44
N GLN A 72 -11.00 8.27 -2.69
CA GLN A 72 -9.71 8.84 -3.06
C GLN A 72 -8.66 7.76 -3.36
N PHE A 73 -8.72 6.63 -2.64
CA PHE A 73 -7.75 5.55 -2.83
C PHE A 73 -7.95 4.80 -4.16
N TYR A 74 -9.20 4.56 -4.53
CA TYR A 74 -9.57 3.95 -5.82
C TYR A 74 -9.25 4.85 -7.01
N LEU A 75 -9.16 6.16 -6.78
CA LEU A 75 -8.63 7.14 -7.75
C LEU A 75 -7.10 7.21 -7.76
N GLY A 76 -6.43 6.32 -7.03
CA GLY A 76 -4.98 6.22 -6.99
C GLY A 76 -4.29 7.20 -6.04
N HIS A 77 -5.02 7.85 -5.13
CA HIS A 77 -4.39 8.63 -4.07
C HIS A 77 -3.85 7.71 -2.97
N VAL A 78 -2.54 7.72 -2.80
CA VAL A 78 -1.83 6.98 -1.74
C VAL A 78 -1.35 7.94 -0.66
N PRO A 79 -1.27 7.51 0.61
CA PRO A 79 -0.66 8.32 1.67
C PRO A 79 0.77 8.70 1.30
N ALA A 80 1.20 9.92 1.65
CA ALA A 80 2.56 10.35 1.44
C ALA A 80 3.52 9.43 2.22
N LEU A 81 4.34 8.66 1.51
CA LEU A 81 5.30 7.74 2.14
C LEU A 81 6.52 8.47 2.72
N ARG A 82 6.64 9.77 2.46
CA ARG A 82 7.73 10.64 2.89
C ARG A 82 7.99 10.57 4.41
N ASP A 83 6.92 10.45 5.21
CA ASP A 83 7.05 10.40 6.67
C ASP A 83 7.48 9.01 7.19
N LEU A 84 7.35 7.97 6.35
CA LEU A 84 7.74 6.59 6.67
C LEU A 84 9.15 6.25 6.16
N VAL A 85 9.73 7.09 5.29
CA VAL A 85 11.06 6.89 4.71
C VAL A 85 12.00 7.94 5.28
N PRO A 86 12.89 7.60 6.23
CA PRO A 86 13.79 8.58 6.83
C PRO A 86 14.82 9.10 5.83
N ARG A 87 14.70 10.37 5.45
CA ARG A 87 15.62 11.07 4.52
C ARG A 87 17.10 10.93 4.91
N VAL A 88 17.41 10.91 6.21
CA VAL A 88 18.78 10.81 6.75
C VAL A 88 19.53 9.55 6.29
N ARG A 89 18.82 8.51 5.84
CA ARG A 89 19.44 7.27 5.34
C ARG A 89 20.03 7.39 3.94
N PHE A 90 19.70 8.44 3.18
CA PHE A 90 20.06 8.58 1.77
C PHE A 90 21.21 9.56 1.58
N ALA A 91 22.14 9.26 0.67
CA ALA A 91 23.30 10.11 0.41
C ALA A 91 22.92 11.38 -0.36
N SER A 92 21.86 11.33 -1.17
CA SER A 92 21.36 12.48 -1.93
C SER A 92 19.83 12.61 -1.93
N ASP A 93 19.34 13.82 -2.22
CA ASP A 93 17.92 14.07 -2.42
C ASP A 93 17.37 13.31 -3.63
N LEU A 94 18.20 13.09 -4.66
CA LEU A 94 17.80 12.34 -5.85
C LEU A 94 17.51 10.88 -5.52
N GLU A 95 18.38 10.23 -4.74
CA GLU A 95 18.19 8.85 -4.29
C GLU A 95 16.95 8.71 -3.39
N TYR A 96 16.79 9.66 -2.45
CA TYR A 96 15.63 9.70 -1.58
C TYR A 96 14.31 9.85 -2.36
N ASN A 97 14.21 10.87 -3.21
CA ASN A 97 13.00 11.12 -3.99
C ASN A 97 12.72 9.95 -4.94
N SER A 98 13.75 9.37 -5.56
CA SER A 98 13.60 8.19 -6.42
C SER A 98 13.04 6.98 -5.65
N CYS A 99 13.52 6.73 -4.42
CA CYS A 99 13.02 5.66 -3.57
C CYS A 99 11.55 5.88 -3.18
N VAL A 100 11.22 7.08 -2.70
CA VAL A 100 9.87 7.44 -2.25
C VAL A 100 8.88 7.34 -3.40
N THR A 101 9.15 8.01 -4.52
CA THR A 101 8.25 8.01 -5.69
C THR A 101 8.05 6.60 -6.24
N ALA A 102 9.08 5.76 -6.18
CA ALA A 102 8.97 4.39 -6.63
C ALA A 102 8.08 3.53 -5.71
N CYS A 103 8.14 3.72 -4.40
CA CYS A 103 7.24 3.06 -3.46
C CYS A 103 5.80 3.57 -3.60
N GLU A 104 5.63 4.89 -3.76
CA GLU A 104 4.32 5.52 -4.02
C GLU A 104 3.69 4.99 -5.30
N SER A 105 4.49 4.79 -6.36
CA SER A 105 4.05 4.20 -7.61
C SER A 105 3.58 2.75 -7.42
N ASP A 106 4.34 1.92 -6.69
CA ASP A 106 3.93 0.53 -6.41
C ASP A 106 2.62 0.48 -5.61
N TRP A 107 2.45 1.40 -4.66
CA TRP A 107 1.20 1.53 -3.88
C TRP A 107 0.04 2.01 -4.76
N HIS A 108 0.28 2.97 -5.66
CA HIS A 108 -0.74 3.47 -6.59
C HIS A 108 -1.23 2.34 -7.50
N PHE A 109 -0.31 1.56 -8.08
CA PHE A 109 -0.67 0.41 -8.91
C PHE A 109 -1.43 -0.65 -8.12
N ALA A 110 -1.06 -0.89 -6.86
CA ALA A 110 -1.78 -1.82 -6.00
C ALA A 110 -3.21 -1.33 -5.70
N ALA A 111 -3.42 -0.03 -5.48
CA ALA A 111 -4.74 0.53 -5.22
C ALA A 111 -5.71 0.34 -6.40
N ILE A 112 -5.23 0.48 -7.64
CA ILE A 112 -6.06 0.34 -8.85
C ILE A 112 -6.21 -1.11 -9.34
N GLN A 113 -5.27 -2.00 -8.99
CA GLN A 113 -5.24 -3.39 -9.49
C GLN A 113 -6.49 -4.20 -9.13
N LEU A 114 -7.12 -3.90 -8.00
CA LEU A 114 -8.32 -4.60 -7.57
C LEU A 114 -9.62 -3.93 -8.05
N ALA A 115 -9.54 -2.76 -8.68
CA ALA A 115 -10.68 -2.02 -9.23
C ALA A 115 -11.01 -2.42 -10.69
N GLY A 116 -10.27 -3.39 -11.25
CA GLY A 116 -10.41 -3.90 -12.62
C GLY A 116 -10.77 -5.37 -12.69
#